data_AF-A0A2V8RNK5-F1
#
_entry.id   AF-A0A2V8RNK5-F1
#
_cell.length_a   1.000
_cell.length_b   1.000
_cell.length_c   1.000
_cell.angle_alpha   90.00
_cell.angle_beta   90.00
_cell.angle_gamma   90.00
#
_symmetry.space_group_name_H-M   'P 1'
#
loop_
_entity.id
_entity.type
_entity.pdbx_description
1 polymer ?
#
loop_
_entity_poly.entity_id
_entity_poly.type
_entity_poly.pdbx_seq_one_letter_code
_entity_poly.pdbx_strand_id
1 'polypeptide(L)'
;MREASVAKRRTTRVFIETHEFWLVRRPEQLRRAWCAGCGGEVGHLAAEQAVRAVGITLRALCRMVEAGALHSTETPDGSLLVCVNSLMEQTSKGD
;
A
#
# COMPACT_ATOMS: atom_id res chain seq x y z
N MET A 1 -62.35 -2.42 50.18
CA MET A 1 -62.02 -2.02 48.79
C MET A 1 -60.51 -1.80 48.75
N ARG A 2 -59.73 -2.70 48.13
CA ARG A 2 -58.25 -2.65 48.09
C ARG A 2 -57.83 -2.26 46.67
N GLU A 3 -57.22 -1.10 46.51
CA GLU A 3 -56.64 -0.67 45.23
C GLU A 3 -55.28 -1.34 45.02
N ALA A 4 -55.15 -2.04 43.88
CA ALA A 4 -53.89 -2.64 43.45
C ALA A 4 -53.06 -1.58 42.72
N SER A 5 -51.85 -1.30 43.23
CA SER A 5 -50.89 -0.39 42.60
C SER A 5 -50.26 -1.05 41.36
N VAL A 6 -50.53 -0.50 40.18
CA VAL A 6 -49.93 -0.96 38.92
C VAL A 6 -48.47 -0.47 38.84
N ALA A 7 -47.53 -1.41 38.86
CA ALA A 7 -46.11 -1.10 38.67
C ALA A 7 -45.81 -0.77 37.20
N LYS A 8 -45.26 0.42 36.95
CA LYS A 8 -44.97 0.92 35.60
C LYS A 8 -43.70 0.26 35.04
N ARG A 9 -43.85 -0.59 34.02
CA ARG A 9 -42.74 -1.27 33.33
C ARG A 9 -42.11 -0.33 32.29
N ARG A 10 -40.80 -0.10 32.41
CA ARG A 10 -40.01 0.72 31.48
C ARG A 10 -39.12 -0.20 30.63
N THR A 11 -39.21 -0.05 29.30
CA THR A 11 -38.38 -0.82 28.35
C THR A 11 -37.34 0.11 27.75
N THR A 12 -36.07 -0.22 27.90
CA THR A 12 -34.95 0.51 27.28
C THR A 12 -34.50 -0.24 26.03
N ARG A 13 -34.42 0.46 24.89
CA ARG A 13 -33.83 -0.06 23.65
C ARG A 13 -32.38 0.42 23.56
N VAL A 14 -31.46 -0.50 23.34
CA VAL A 14 -30.05 -0.21 23.13
C VAL A 14 -29.74 -0.43 21.65
N PHE A 15 -29.15 0.57 21.00
CA PHE A 15 -28.65 0.46 19.64
C PHE A 15 -27.14 0.20 19.70
N ILE A 16 -26.68 -0.82 18.99
CA ILE A 16 -25.26 -1.16 18.85
C ILE A 16 -24.88 -0.89 17.41
N GLU A 17 -23.95 0.04 17.19
CA GLU A 17 -23.41 0.38 15.87
C GLU A 17 -21.97 -0.14 15.79
N THR A 18 -21.76 -1.15 14.95
CA THR A 18 -20.45 -1.78 14.77
C THR A 18 -19.75 -1.15 13.57
N HIS A 19 -18.59 -0.54 13.80
CA HIS A 19 -17.72 -0.02 12.75
C HIS A 19 -16.63 -1.04 12.46
N GLU A 20 -16.64 -1.63 11.26
CA GLU A 20 -15.63 -2.58 10.81
C GLU A 20 -14.68 -1.94 9.79
N PHE A 21 -13.37 -2.09 9.99
CA PHE A 21 -12.34 -1.69 9.05
C PHE A 21 -11.58 -2.92 8.56
N TRP A 22 -11.58 -3.14 7.24
CA TRP A 22 -10.89 -4.25 6.60
C TRP A 22 -9.53 -3.78 6.07
N LEU A 23 -8.44 -4.20 6.72
CA LEU A 23 -7.08 -3.96 6.23
C LEU A 23 -6.62 -5.14 5.34
N VAL A 24 -6.75 -4.99 4.02
CA VAL A 24 -6.23 -5.98 3.07
C VAL A 24 -4.73 -5.77 2.88
N ARG A 25 -3.91 -6.52 3.64
CA ARG A 25 -2.46 -6.61 3.39
C ARG A 25 -2.22 -7.54 2.20
N ARG A 26 -1.99 -6.98 1.02
CA ARG A 26 -1.43 -7.76 -0.10
C ARG A 26 0.07 -7.95 0.19
N PRO A 27 0.61 -9.18 0.12
CA PRO A 27 2.06 -9.35 0.13
C PRO A 27 2.63 -8.48 -0.98
N GLU A 28 3.78 -7.87 -0.74
CA GLU A 28 4.41 -6.95 -1.69
C GLU A 28 4.75 -7.73 -2.97
N GLN A 29 3.80 -7.79 -3.90
CA GLN A 29 3.89 -8.65 -5.05
C GLN A 29 4.91 -8.06 -6.00
N LEU A 30 6.12 -8.60 -5.93
CA LEU A 30 7.13 -8.47 -6.96
C LEU A 30 6.53 -8.93 -8.29
N ARG A 31 6.31 -7.99 -9.21
CA ARG A 31 5.80 -8.30 -10.55
C ARG A 31 6.99 -8.59 -11.45
N ARG A 32 7.03 -9.78 -12.06
CA ARG A 32 7.99 -10.03 -13.14
C ARG A 32 7.49 -9.36 -14.42
N ALA A 33 8.32 -8.50 -14.98
CA ALA A 33 8.05 -7.80 -16.22
C ALA A 33 9.39 -7.53 -16.93
N TRP A 34 9.31 -7.20 -18.22
CA TRP A 34 10.49 -6.81 -18.98
C TRP A 34 10.99 -5.44 -18.54
N CYS A 35 12.29 -5.32 -18.24
CA CYS A 35 12.96 -4.05 -17.99
C CYS A 35 13.87 -3.71 -19.16
N ALA A 36 13.63 -2.55 -19.79
CA ALA A 36 14.46 -2.08 -20.91
C ALA A 36 15.91 -1.84 -20.51
N GLY A 37 16.15 -1.27 -19.33
CA GLY A 37 17.51 -0.97 -18.85
C GLY A 37 18.32 -2.21 -18.47
N CYS A 38 17.68 -3.27 -17.97
CA CYS A 38 18.35 -4.54 -17.66
C CYS A 38 18.42 -5.49 -18.86
N GLY A 39 17.62 -5.27 -19.91
CA GLY A 39 17.57 -6.15 -21.09
C GLY A 39 16.98 -7.53 -20.81
N GLY A 40 16.08 -7.65 -19.83
CA GLY A 40 15.56 -8.95 -19.38
C GLY A 40 14.28 -8.87 -18.56
N GLU A 41 13.68 -10.03 -18.30
CA GLU A 41 12.56 -10.16 -17.36
C GLU A 41 13.10 -10.12 -15.93
N VAL A 42 12.68 -9.11 -15.17
CA VAL A 42 13.15 -8.85 -13.80
C VAL A 42 11.99 -8.50 -12.89
N GLY A 43 12.23 -8.58 -11.59
CA GLY A 43 11.28 -8.15 -10.57
C GLY A 43 11.09 -6.64 -10.57
N HIS A 44 9.83 -6.20 -10.49
CA HIS A 44 9.42 -4.81 -10.34
C HIS A 44 8.54 -4.64 -9.10
N LEU A 45 8.70 -3.50 -8.43
CA LEU A 45 7.89 -3.06 -7.31
C LEU A 45 7.05 -1.85 -7.72
N ALA A 46 5.83 -1.74 -7.21
CA ALA A 46 5.08 -0.49 -7.31
C ALA A 46 5.83 0.64 -6.57
N ALA A 47 5.64 1.89 -6.98
CA ALA A 47 6.31 3.02 -6.38
C ALA A 47 6.18 3.07 -4.84
N GLU A 48 4.99 2.81 -4.29
CA GLU A 48 4.76 2.79 -2.85
C GLU A 48 5.52 1.64 -2.15
N GLN A 49 5.71 0.52 -2.84
CA GLN A 49 6.50 -0.60 -2.33
C GLN A 49 7.99 -0.27 -2.35
N ALA A 50 8.50 0.32 -3.43
CA ALA A 50 9.89 0.73 -3.54
C ALA A 50 10.27 1.79 -2.47
N VAL A 51 9.40 2.76 -2.24
CA VAL A 51 9.52 3.77 -1.15
C VAL A 51 9.66 3.08 0.20
N ARG A 52 8.81 2.09 0.51
CA ARG A 52 8.89 1.35 1.78
C ARG A 52 10.14 0.49 1.88
N ALA A 53 10.53 -0.16 0.79
CA ALA A 53 11.70 -1.04 0.76
C ALA A 53 13.00 -0.29 1.03
N VAL A 54 13.13 0.93 0.51
CA VAL A 54 14.37 1.74 0.64
C VAL A 54 14.27 2.79 1.75
N GLY A 55 13.08 3.05 2.29
CA GLY A 55 12.88 4.04 3.36
C GLY A 55 12.99 5.49 2.90
N ILE A 56 12.76 5.77 1.62
CA ILE A 56 12.79 7.13 1.05
C ILE A 56 11.39 7.66 0.80
N THR A 57 11.25 8.96 0.53
CA THR A 57 9.95 9.55 0.16
C THR A 57 9.58 9.23 -1.29
N LEU A 58 8.28 9.20 -1.62
CA LEU A 58 7.81 9.05 -3.00
C LEU A 58 8.38 10.15 -3.92
N ARG A 59 8.48 11.39 -3.42
CA ARG A 59 9.09 12.49 -4.18
C ARG A 59 10.56 12.22 -4.52
N ALA A 60 11.33 11.64 -3.59
CA ALA A 60 12.72 11.28 -3.84
C ALA A 60 12.82 10.15 -4.87
N LEU A 61 11.99 9.13 -4.75
CA LEU A 61 11.90 8.05 -5.74
C LEU A 61 11.58 8.60 -7.15
N CYS A 62 10.55 9.45 -7.28
CA CYS A 62 10.18 10.06 -8.55
C CYS A 62 11.33 10.87 -9.16
N ARG A 63 12.06 11.66 -8.35
CA ARG A 63 13.25 12.38 -8.84
C ARG A 63 14.34 11.44 -9.37
N MET A 64 14.57 10.31 -8.71
CA MET A 64 15.54 9.31 -9.17
C MET A 64 15.11 8.69 -10.49
N VAL A 65 13.82 8.40 -10.65
CA VAL A 65 13.23 7.90 -11.89
C VAL A 65 13.35 8.93 -13.02
N GLU A 66 12.93 10.18 -12.77
CA GLU A 66 13.02 11.28 -13.74
C GLU A 66 14.46 11.58 -14.16
N ALA A 67 15.42 11.42 -13.23
CA ALA A 67 16.85 11.55 -13.52
C ALA A 67 17.44 10.34 -14.26
N GLY A 68 16.65 9.30 -14.52
CA GLY A 68 17.12 8.06 -15.16
C GLY A 68 18.02 7.19 -14.27
N ALA A 69 18.07 7.46 -12.96
CA ALA A 69 18.88 6.70 -12.01
C ALA A 69 18.23 5.38 -11.58
N LEU A 70 16.94 5.20 -11.84
CA LEU A 70 16.19 3.96 -11.64
C LEU A 70 15.49 3.56 -12.93
N HIS A 71 15.51 2.28 -13.26
CA HIS A 71 14.69 1.79 -14.36
C HIS A 71 13.24 1.72 -13.92
N SER A 72 12.36 2.30 -14.73
CA SER A 72 10.93 2.29 -14.46
C SER A 72 10.11 2.02 -15.73
N THR A 73 8.94 1.45 -15.53
CA THR A 73 7.91 1.28 -16.55
C THR A 73 6.58 1.72 -15.97
N GLU A 74 5.79 2.44 -16.76
CA GLU A 74 4.41 2.77 -16.43
C GLU A 74 3.48 1.71 -17.03
N THR A 75 2.53 1.23 -16.24
CA THR A 75 1.51 0.28 -16.72
C THR A 75 0.36 1.03 -17.40
N PRO A 76 -0.48 0.35 -18.21
CA PRO A 76 -1.62 0.99 -18.87
C PRO A 76 -2.63 1.65 -17.91
N ASP A 77 -2.68 1.20 -16.65
CA ASP A 77 -3.48 1.79 -15.58
C ASP A 77 -2.82 3.01 -14.89
N GLY A 78 -1.66 3.45 -15.36
CA GLY A 78 -0.92 4.59 -14.81
C GLY A 78 -0.09 4.26 -13.56
N SER A 79 0.08 2.98 -13.22
CA SER A 79 0.90 2.58 -12.08
C SER A 79 2.39 2.60 -12.46
N LEU A 80 3.20 3.27 -11.64
CA LEU A 80 4.66 3.27 -11.79
C LEU A 80 5.28 2.00 -11.18
N LEU A 81 5.96 1.23 -12.01
CA LEU A 81 6.74 0.06 -11.62
C LEU A 81 8.23 0.37 -11.66
N VAL A 82 8.93 0.09 -10.56
CA VAL A 82 10.37 0.31 -10.39
C VAL A 82 11.10 -1.02 -10.39
N CYS A 83 12.14 -1.12 -11.20
CA CYS A 83 12.99 -2.32 -11.29
C CYS A 83 13.79 -2.54 -10.00
N VAL A 84 13.72 -3.75 -9.46
CA VAL A 84 14.47 -4.12 -8.24
C VAL A 84 15.98 -4.08 -8.45
N ASN A 85 16.50 -4.47 -9.61
CA ASN A 85 17.95 -4.47 -9.84
C ASN A 85 18.53 -3.05 -9.74
N SER A 86 17.93 -2.09 -10.45
CA SER A 86 18.36 -0.68 -10.35
C SER A 86 18.17 -0.11 -8.95
N LEU A 87 17.15 -0.57 -8.23
CA LEU A 87 16.91 -0.15 -6.85
C LEU A 87 18.01 -0.66 -5.91
N MET A 88 18.39 -1.93 -6.05
CA MET A 88 19.47 -2.55 -5.28
C MET A 88 20.81 -1.87 -5.56
N GLU A 89 21.13 -1.60 -6.83
CA GLU A 89 22.35 -0.89 -7.23
C GLU A 89 22.46 0.50 -6.56
N GLN A 90 21.35 1.21 -6.41
CA GLN A 90 21.32 2.51 -5.74
C GLN A 90 21.47 2.40 -4.22
N THR A 91 20.98 1.32 -3.61
CA THR A 91 21.20 1.07 -2.16
C THR A 91 22.62 0.62 -1.87
N SER A 92 23.29 -0.11 -2.78
CA SER A 92 24.67 -0.58 -2.60
C SER A 92 25.73 0.51 -2.76
N LYS A 93 25.40 1.65 -3.35
CA LYS A 93 26.31 2.80 -3.52
C LYS A 93 26.32 3.75 -2.31
N GLY A 94 25.49 3.48 -1.29
CA GLY A 94 25.28 4.34 -0.13
C GLY A 94 26.01 3.94 1.15
N ASP A 95 27.01 3.04 1.09
CA ASP A 95 27.91 2.70 2.20
C ASP A 95 29.24 3.48 2.13
#